data_AF-H0A5G3-F1
#
_entry.id   AF-H0A5G3-F1
#
_cell.length_a   1.000
_cell.length_b   1.000
_cell.length_c   1.000
_cell.angle_alpha   90.00
_cell.angle_beta   90.00
_cell.angle_gamma   90.00
#
_symmetry.space_group_name_H-M   'P 1'
#
loop_
_entity.id
_entity.type
_entity.pdbx_description
1 polymer ?
#
loop_
_entity_poly.entity_id
_entity_poly.type
_entity_poly.pdbx_seq_one_letter_code
_entity_poly.pdbx_strand_id
1 'polypeptide(L)'
;MTNDAKPVESLLPYERWTEDAMREVALRALEHVGEHGLPGEHHFYLTFRTDAPGVQIPGHLKARYPEEMTIVIQHQFWDLKVDRANGTMSIGLSFGGVPAKLVIPIASMTAFWDPHVRIGLRFGPPETDEGVAGEDASAEPAALPARETEAATTQDQAESPTPEAPAQVVSLDAFRRRPSRD
;
A
#
# COMPACT_ATOMS: atom_id res chain seq x y z
N MET A 1 -13.10 -37.85 1.95
CA MET A 1 -14.19 -37.06 2.55
C MET A 1 -13.72 -35.62 2.58
N THR A 2 -14.04 -34.85 1.55
CA THR A 2 -13.66 -33.44 1.45
C THR A 2 -14.54 -32.68 2.44
N ASN A 3 -13.94 -32.10 3.46
CA ASN A 3 -14.64 -31.29 4.45
C ASN A 3 -15.00 -29.96 3.79
N ASP A 4 -16.17 -29.91 3.15
CA ASP A 4 -16.80 -28.70 2.63
C ASP A 4 -17.42 -27.93 3.81
N ALA A 5 -16.56 -27.40 4.69
CA ALA A 5 -17.00 -26.50 5.73
C ALA A 5 -17.11 -25.12 5.11
N LYS A 6 -18.34 -24.70 4.76
CA LYS A 6 -18.61 -23.31 4.37
C LYS A 6 -18.03 -22.37 5.44
N PRO A 7 -17.29 -21.32 5.06
CA PRO A 7 -16.77 -20.35 6.01
C PRO A 7 -17.94 -19.79 6.83
N VAL A 8 -17.76 -19.72 8.15
CA VAL A 8 -18.73 -19.03 9.02
C VAL A 8 -18.57 -17.54 8.73
N GLU A 9 -19.58 -16.96 8.09
CA GLU A 9 -19.63 -15.53 7.84
C GLU A 9 -19.72 -14.78 9.17
N SER A 10 -18.77 -13.87 9.42
CA SER A 10 -18.75 -13.07 10.64
C SER A 10 -19.88 -12.05 10.62
N LEU A 11 -20.71 -12.02 11.67
CA LEU A 11 -21.74 -10.98 11.85
C LEU A 11 -21.15 -9.61 12.22
N LEU A 12 -19.86 -9.55 12.52
CA LEU A 12 -19.12 -8.32 12.81
C LEU A 12 -18.32 -7.90 11.57
N PRO A 13 -18.29 -6.60 11.22
CA PRO A 13 -17.64 -6.08 10.01
C PRO A 13 -16.13 -5.91 10.23
N TYR A 14 -15.45 -6.98 10.66
CA TYR A 14 -14.01 -6.95 10.94
C TYR A 14 -13.17 -6.56 9.73
N GLU A 15 -13.60 -6.96 8.53
CA GLU A 15 -12.93 -6.61 7.28
C GLU A 15 -12.89 -5.09 7.09
N ARG A 16 -14.05 -4.43 7.19
CA ARG A 16 -14.15 -2.97 7.15
C ARG A 16 -13.31 -2.29 8.23
N TRP A 17 -13.37 -2.76 9.48
CA TRP A 17 -12.55 -2.17 10.56
C TRP A 17 -11.05 -2.33 10.33
N THR A 18 -10.65 -3.46 9.76
CA THR A 18 -9.25 -3.73 9.42
C THR A 18 -8.81 -2.81 8.28
N GLU A 19 -9.64 -2.63 7.25
CA GLU A 19 -9.36 -1.70 6.17
C GLU A 19 -9.25 -0.25 6.68
N ASP A 20 -10.19 0.20 7.52
CA ASP A 20 -10.16 1.53 8.14
C ASP A 20 -8.86 1.74 8.93
N ALA A 21 -8.44 0.71 9.69
CA ALA A 21 -7.17 0.75 10.43
C ALA A 21 -5.95 0.77 9.51
N MET A 22 -5.96 0.04 8.41
CA MET A 22 -4.89 0.07 7.40
C MET A 22 -4.81 1.43 6.71
N ARG A 23 -5.96 2.02 6.36
CA ARG A 23 -6.02 3.37 5.79
C ARG A 23 -5.42 4.39 6.73
N GLU A 24 -5.69 4.26 8.02
CA GLU A 24 -5.09 5.11 9.05
C GLU A 24 -3.56 4.99 9.11
N VAL A 25 -2.99 3.79 8.89
CA VAL A 25 -1.53 3.61 8.80
C VAL A 25 -0.95 4.40 7.62
N ALA A 26 -1.58 4.33 6.45
CA ALA A 26 -1.15 5.10 5.27
C ALA A 26 -1.21 6.62 5.53
N LEU A 27 -2.28 7.10 6.17
CA LEU A 27 -2.43 8.51 6.48
C LEU A 27 -1.37 9.02 7.44
N ARG A 28 -1.03 8.24 8.48
CA ARG A 28 0.06 8.58 9.41
C ARG A 28 1.42 8.64 8.70
N ALA A 29 1.67 7.74 7.75
CA ALA A 29 2.90 7.78 6.95
C ALA A 29 2.96 9.05 6.09
N LEU A 30 1.85 9.41 5.43
CA LEU A 30 1.76 10.64 4.62
C LEU A 30 1.90 11.91 5.48
N GLU A 31 1.29 11.95 6.66
CA GLU A 31 1.44 13.04 7.63
C GLU A 31 2.89 13.20 8.07
N HIS A 32 3.53 12.10 8.48
CA HIS A 32 4.92 12.11 8.90
C HIS A 32 5.84 12.65 7.80
N VAL A 33 5.64 12.19 6.57
CA VAL A 33 6.43 12.62 5.41
C VAL A 33 6.15 14.06 4.99
N GLY A 34 4.92 14.54 5.16
CA GLY A 34 4.58 15.94 4.92
C GLY A 34 5.30 16.90 5.88
N GLU A 35 5.51 16.47 7.12
CA GLU A 35 6.16 17.28 8.17
C GLU A 35 7.68 17.15 8.18
N HIS A 36 8.20 15.94 7.97
CA HIS A 36 9.62 15.61 8.20
C HIS A 36 10.38 15.27 6.90
N GLY A 37 9.67 15.12 5.77
CA GLY A 37 10.22 14.56 4.55
C GLY A 37 10.30 13.02 4.57
N LEU A 38 10.81 12.43 3.49
CA LEU A 38 11.01 10.98 3.38
C LEU A 38 12.31 10.58 4.11
N PRO A 39 12.26 9.68 5.11
CA PRO A 39 13.46 9.13 5.72
C PRO A 39 14.12 8.09 4.80
N GLY A 40 15.45 8.06 4.75
CA GLY A 40 16.21 7.03 4.02
C GLY A 40 15.77 6.87 2.56
N GLU A 41 15.53 5.62 2.16
CA GLU A 41 15.13 5.23 0.80
C GLU A 41 13.61 5.01 0.64
N HIS A 42 12.83 5.44 1.63
CA HIS A 42 11.37 5.33 1.58
C HIS A 42 10.82 6.17 0.42
N HIS A 43 9.84 5.60 -0.28
CA HIS A 43 9.03 6.29 -1.28
C HIS A 43 7.70 5.57 -1.43
N PHE A 44 6.66 6.32 -1.79
CA PHE A 44 5.30 5.78 -1.79
C PHE A 44 4.68 5.80 -3.18
N TYR A 45 4.03 4.70 -3.53
CA TYR A 45 3.05 4.65 -4.60
C TYR A 45 1.67 4.84 -3.97
N LEU A 46 0.97 5.88 -4.38
CA LEU A 46 -0.38 6.17 -3.92
C LEU A 46 -1.33 6.13 -5.11
N THR A 47 -2.27 5.20 -5.06
CA THR A 47 -3.29 5.01 -6.09
C THR A 47 -4.62 5.55 -5.60
N PHE A 48 -5.31 6.30 -6.45
CA PHE A 48 -6.61 6.88 -6.14
C PHE A 48 -7.49 7.00 -7.38
N ARG A 49 -8.80 6.99 -7.15
CA ARG A 49 -9.80 7.22 -8.18
C ARG A 49 -9.85 8.68 -8.62
N THR A 50 -9.65 8.97 -9.90
CA THR A 50 -9.66 10.32 -10.46
C THR A 50 -11.06 10.84 -10.79
N ASP A 51 -12.03 9.93 -10.86
CA ASP A 51 -13.45 10.21 -11.09
C ASP A 51 -14.22 10.46 -9.79
N ALA A 52 -13.61 10.20 -8.62
CA ALA A 52 -14.26 10.39 -7.33
C ALA A 52 -14.60 11.87 -7.05
N PRO A 53 -15.72 12.15 -6.36
CA PRO A 53 -16.11 13.52 -6.00
C PRO A 53 -15.06 14.21 -5.14
N GLY A 54 -14.74 15.47 -5.47
CA GLY A 54 -13.79 16.29 -4.70
C GLY A 54 -12.33 16.15 -5.14
N VAL A 55 -12.00 15.21 -6.03
CA VAL A 55 -10.67 15.12 -6.64
C VAL A 55 -10.40 16.31 -7.54
N GLN A 56 -9.28 16.99 -7.32
CA GLN A 56 -8.82 18.10 -8.15
C GLN A 56 -7.44 17.78 -8.70
N ILE A 57 -7.37 17.56 -10.00
CA ILE A 57 -6.14 17.33 -10.76
C ILE A 57 -6.19 18.13 -12.08
N PRO A 58 -5.05 18.49 -12.68
CA PRO A 58 -5.01 19.10 -14.00
C PRO A 58 -5.84 18.34 -15.04
N GLY A 59 -6.56 19.08 -15.90
CA GLY A 59 -7.47 18.48 -16.88
C GLY A 59 -6.79 17.52 -17.86
N HIS A 60 -5.53 17.79 -18.23
CA HIS A 60 -4.76 16.88 -19.09
C HIS A 60 -4.41 15.55 -18.41
N LEU A 61 -4.23 15.54 -17.07
CA LEU A 61 -4.04 14.31 -16.31
C LEU A 61 -5.37 13.56 -16.19
N LYS A 62 -6.47 14.26 -15.89
CA LYS A 62 -7.81 13.64 -15.84
C LYS A 62 -8.25 13.03 -17.18
N ALA A 63 -7.90 13.66 -18.30
CA ALA A 63 -8.18 13.11 -19.63
C ALA A 63 -7.34 11.86 -19.94
N ARG A 64 -6.11 11.79 -19.42
CA ARG A 64 -5.20 10.65 -19.63
C ARG A 64 -5.49 9.48 -18.68
N TYR A 65 -5.88 9.80 -17.46
CA TYR A 65 -6.21 8.87 -16.37
C TYR A 65 -7.64 9.20 -15.92
N PRO A 66 -8.66 8.67 -16.61
CA PRO A 66 -10.05 9.03 -16.34
C PRO A 66 -10.60 8.38 -15.07
N GLU A 67 -10.21 7.15 -14.78
CA GLU A 67 -10.77 6.34 -13.68
C GLU A 67 -9.84 6.28 -12.47
N GLU A 68 -8.57 5.95 -12.69
CA GLU A 68 -7.60 5.75 -11.61
C GLU A 68 -6.23 6.29 -12.01
N MET A 69 -5.51 6.83 -11.03
CA MET A 69 -4.15 7.33 -11.19
C MET A 69 -3.28 6.89 -10.01
N THR A 70 -2.05 6.47 -10.31
CA THR A 70 -1.01 6.24 -9.30
C THR A 70 0.03 7.34 -9.38
N ILE A 71 0.30 7.99 -8.24
CA ILE A 71 1.38 8.96 -8.09
C ILE A 71 2.51 8.36 -7.27
N VAL A 72 3.74 8.78 -7.57
CA VAL A 72 4.93 8.41 -6.81
C VAL A 72 5.37 9.62 -5.98
N ILE A 73 5.45 9.44 -4.67
CA ILE A 73 5.94 10.43 -3.72
C ILE A 73 7.40 10.07 -3.44
N GLN A 74 8.29 10.70 -4.19
CA GLN A 74 9.74 10.49 -4.11
C GLN A 74 10.47 11.76 -4.55
N HIS A 75 11.58 12.11 -3.88
CA HIS A 75 12.57 13.17 -4.16
C HIS A 75 12.06 14.61 -4.43
N GLN A 76 11.05 14.79 -5.29
CA GLN A 76 10.54 16.06 -5.78
C GLN A 76 9.01 16.14 -5.59
N PHE A 77 8.62 16.35 -4.34
CA PHE A 77 7.27 16.76 -3.97
C PHE A 77 7.34 17.96 -3.03
N TRP A 78 6.25 18.69 -2.90
CA TRP A 78 6.12 19.80 -1.95
C TRP A 78 4.69 19.91 -1.46
N ASP A 79 4.47 20.69 -0.41
CA ASP A 79 3.15 20.97 0.17
C ASP A 79 2.30 19.71 0.41
N LEU A 80 2.94 18.58 0.76
CA LEU A 80 2.22 17.38 1.18
C LEU A 80 1.55 17.67 2.52
N LYS A 81 0.22 17.66 2.51
CA LYS A 81 -0.58 17.92 3.70
C LYS A 81 -1.78 16.99 3.73
N VAL A 82 -2.03 16.36 4.86
CA VAL A 82 -3.27 15.65 5.15
C VAL A 82 -4.15 16.54 6.01
N ASP A 83 -5.36 16.82 5.54
CA ASP A 83 -6.39 17.57 6.25
C ASP A 83 -7.50 16.61 6.67
N ARG A 84 -7.40 16.13 7.92
CA ARG A 84 -8.37 15.22 8.54
C ARG A 84 -9.75 15.83 8.70
N ALA A 85 -9.83 17.15 8.96
CA ALA A 85 -11.09 17.83 9.18
C ALA A 85 -11.92 17.90 7.89
N ASN A 86 -11.25 18.12 6.76
CA ASN A 86 -11.88 18.17 5.44
C ASN A 86 -11.88 16.82 4.71
N GLY A 87 -11.24 15.78 5.27
CA GLY A 87 -11.15 14.45 4.65
C GLY A 87 -10.35 14.44 3.34
N THR A 88 -9.35 15.31 3.21
CA THR A 88 -8.57 15.46 1.96
C THR A 88 -7.08 15.46 2.24
N MET A 89 -6.28 15.14 1.23
CA MET A 89 -4.86 15.40 1.19
C MET A 89 -4.51 16.27 -0.03
N SER A 90 -3.50 17.11 0.10
CA SER A 90 -2.95 17.87 -1.02
C SER A 90 -1.47 17.58 -1.18
N ILE A 91 -1.00 17.60 -2.43
CA ILE A 91 0.42 17.43 -2.75
C ILE A 91 0.76 18.17 -4.03
N GLY A 92 1.94 18.78 -4.07
CA GLY A 92 2.57 19.31 -5.28
C GLY A 92 3.54 18.31 -5.90
N LEU A 93 3.40 18.05 -7.19
CA LEU A 93 4.25 17.15 -7.99
C LEU A 93 4.58 17.78 -9.34
N SER A 94 5.59 17.25 -10.03
CA SER A 94 5.92 17.66 -11.40
C SER A 94 5.56 16.57 -12.41
N PHE A 95 4.80 16.94 -13.44
CA PHE A 95 4.39 16.05 -14.53
C PHE A 95 5.03 16.51 -15.83
N GLY A 96 6.02 15.76 -16.34
CA GLY A 96 6.75 16.15 -17.54
C GLY A 96 7.47 17.50 -17.39
N GLY A 97 7.92 17.84 -16.18
CA GLY A 97 8.56 19.12 -15.87
C GLY A 97 7.60 20.26 -15.50
N VAL A 98 6.28 20.05 -15.59
CA VAL A 98 5.28 21.05 -15.23
C VAL A 98 4.79 20.80 -13.80
N PRO A 99 4.97 21.75 -12.86
CA PRO A 99 4.44 21.63 -11.51
C PRO A 99 2.91 21.65 -11.51
N ALA A 100 2.31 20.76 -10.74
CA ALA A 100 0.88 20.67 -10.53
C ALA A 100 0.56 20.35 -9.07
N LYS A 101 -0.52 20.95 -8.57
CA LYS A 101 -1.10 20.64 -7.27
C LYS A 101 -2.25 19.66 -7.45
N LEU A 102 -2.28 18.62 -6.64
CA LEU A 102 -3.38 17.66 -6.55
C LEU A 102 -4.09 17.86 -5.21
N VAL A 103 -5.42 17.71 -5.22
CA VAL A 103 -6.24 17.57 -4.02
C VAL A 103 -6.99 16.25 -4.15
N ILE A 104 -6.78 15.35 -3.20
CA ILE A 104 -7.23 13.97 -3.24
C ILE A 104 -8.04 13.71 -1.97
N PRO A 105 -9.35 13.43 -2.06
CA PRO A 105 -10.12 12.93 -0.93
C PRO A 105 -9.51 11.65 -0.36
N ILE A 106 -9.44 11.54 0.96
CA ILE A 106 -8.89 10.35 1.63
C ILE A 106 -9.69 9.09 1.24
N ALA A 107 -11.00 9.24 1.07
CA ALA A 107 -11.90 8.16 0.65
C ALA A 107 -11.70 7.72 -0.82
N SER A 108 -11.03 8.51 -1.67
CA SER A 108 -10.73 8.11 -3.05
C SER A 108 -9.44 7.30 -3.17
N MET A 109 -8.66 7.16 -2.09
CA MET A 109 -7.46 6.31 -2.08
C MET A 109 -7.86 4.83 -2.19
N THR A 110 -7.26 4.12 -3.14
CA THR A 110 -7.50 2.69 -3.42
C THR A 110 -6.29 1.81 -3.11
N ALA A 111 -5.07 2.37 -3.15
CA ALA A 111 -3.88 1.64 -2.72
C ALA A 111 -2.77 2.54 -2.21
N PHE A 112 -1.96 2.01 -1.29
CA PHE A 112 -0.72 2.59 -0.81
C PHE A 112 0.36 1.50 -0.80
N TRP A 113 1.52 1.79 -1.36
CA TRP A 113 2.64 0.85 -1.41
C TRP A 113 3.97 1.53 -1.12
N ASP A 114 4.73 0.97 -0.18
CA ASP A 114 6.12 1.33 0.12
C ASP A 114 7.05 0.16 -0.28
N PRO A 115 7.82 0.27 -1.38
CA PRO A 115 8.70 -0.80 -1.83
C PRO A 115 9.89 -1.05 -0.92
N HIS A 116 10.34 -0.06 -0.14
CA HIS A 116 11.55 -0.19 0.67
C HIS A 116 11.37 -1.23 1.78
N VAL A 117 10.20 -1.21 2.42
CA VAL A 117 9.81 -2.17 3.47
C VAL A 117 8.77 -3.18 3.01
N ARG A 118 8.39 -3.14 1.73
CA ARG A 118 7.41 -4.04 1.10
C ARG A 118 6.04 -4.04 1.80
N ILE A 119 5.56 -2.84 2.16
CA ILE A 119 4.25 -2.67 2.81
C ILE A 119 3.22 -2.25 1.78
N GLY A 120 2.15 -3.05 1.65
CA GLY A 120 1.07 -2.83 0.71
C GLY A 120 -0.29 -2.86 1.34
N LEU A 121 -1.03 -1.80 1.11
CA LEU A 121 -2.34 -1.57 1.65
C LEU A 121 -3.26 -1.32 0.47
N ARG A 122 -4.34 -2.09 0.37
CA ARG A 122 -5.41 -1.86 -0.59
C ARG A 122 -6.66 -1.48 0.19
N PHE A 123 -7.42 -0.58 -0.40
CA PHE A 123 -8.62 -0.07 0.20
C PHE A 123 -9.78 -0.30 -0.75
N GLY A 124 -10.88 -0.85 -0.23
CA GLY A 124 -12.11 -1.00 -0.97
C GLY A 124 -12.69 0.36 -1.36
N PRO A 125 -13.55 0.40 -2.40
CA PRO A 125 -14.38 1.56 -2.63
C PRO A 125 -15.15 1.89 -1.35
N PRO A 126 -15.38 3.17 -1.02
CA PRO A 126 -16.28 3.52 0.07
C PRO A 126 -17.66 2.96 -0.27
N GLU A 127 -18.00 1.81 0.31
CA GLU A 127 -19.24 1.11 -0.01
C GLU A 127 -20.40 2.03 0.35
N THR A 128 -21.24 2.34 -0.64
CA THR A 128 -22.55 2.90 -0.37
C THR A 128 -23.45 1.72 0.00
N ASP A 129 -23.31 1.23 1.23
CA ASP A 129 -24.21 0.28 1.92
C ASP A 129 -24.88 -0.80 1.02
N GLU A 130 -24.13 -1.51 0.17
CA GLU A 130 -24.63 -2.69 -0.55
C GLU A 130 -23.51 -3.74 -0.75
N GLY A 131 -23.38 -4.62 0.24
CA GLY A 131 -23.06 -6.06 0.10
C GLY A 131 -21.87 -6.51 -0.75
N VAL A 132 -20.75 -6.77 -0.05
CA VAL A 132 -19.78 -7.88 -0.19
C VAL A 132 -19.26 -8.26 -1.59
N ALA A 133 -17.96 -8.02 -1.80
CA ALA A 133 -17.10 -8.92 -2.58
C ALA A 133 -15.69 -8.95 -1.98
N GLY A 134 -15.42 -9.99 -1.19
CA GLY A 134 -14.07 -10.29 -0.70
C GLY A 134 -13.19 -10.81 -1.84
N GLU A 135 -12.01 -10.21 -1.99
CA GLU A 135 -10.92 -10.77 -2.78
C GLU A 135 -9.65 -10.80 -1.93
N ASP A 136 -9.15 -12.02 -1.73
CA ASP A 136 -7.91 -12.42 -1.07
C ASP A 136 -6.78 -11.38 -1.18
N ALA A 137 -6.39 -10.83 -0.04
CA ALA A 137 -5.20 -10.00 0.11
C ALA A 137 -3.94 -10.87 0.08
N SER A 138 -3.58 -11.34 -1.11
CA SER A 138 -2.23 -11.79 -1.46
C SER A 138 -1.82 -11.10 -2.77
N ALA A 139 -1.65 -9.77 -2.69
CA ALA A 139 -1.16 -8.97 -3.81
C ALA A 139 0.36 -8.81 -3.70
N GLU A 140 1.12 -9.74 -4.30
CA GLU A 140 2.38 -9.34 -4.94
C GLU A 140 2.00 -8.45 -6.14
N PRO A 141 2.47 -7.19 -6.22
CA PRO A 141 2.09 -6.31 -7.30
C PRO A 141 2.61 -6.85 -8.64
N ALA A 142 1.71 -6.95 -9.62
CA ALA A 142 2.04 -7.20 -11.01
C ALA A 142 3.15 -6.22 -11.45
N ALA A 143 4.24 -6.78 -11.97
CA ALA A 143 5.45 -6.06 -12.33
C ALA A 143 5.16 -4.85 -13.24
N LEU A 144 5.52 -3.66 -12.76
CA LEU A 144 5.66 -2.46 -13.57
C LEU A 144 6.79 -2.69 -14.60
N PRO A 145 6.68 -2.22 -15.86
CA PRO A 145 7.69 -2.46 -16.87
C PRO A 145 8.99 -1.73 -16.50
N ALA A 146 10.04 -2.50 -16.24
CA ALA A 146 11.39 -1.99 -16.06
C ALA A 146 11.87 -1.35 -17.37
N ARG A 147 12.18 -0.05 -17.33
CA ARG A 147 12.85 0.64 -18.43
C ARG A 147 14.35 0.40 -18.32
N GLU A 148 14.91 -0.18 -19.36
CA GLU A 148 16.32 -0.49 -19.55
C GLU A 148 17.24 0.73 -19.36
N THR A 149 18.35 0.51 -18.65
CA THR A 149 19.60 1.24 -18.86
C THR A 149 20.75 0.24 -18.83
N GLU A 150 21.27 -0.06 -20.02
CA GLU A 150 22.57 -0.68 -20.24
C GLU A 150 23.70 0.29 -19.83
N ALA A 151 24.66 -0.18 -19.03
CA ALA A 151 26.08 0.12 -19.18
C ALA A 151 26.97 -0.77 -18.27
N ALA A 152 27.52 -1.82 -18.91
CA ALA A 152 28.84 -2.47 -18.74
C ALA A 152 29.67 -2.35 -17.44
N THR A 153 29.75 -3.48 -16.74
CA THR A 153 30.93 -4.29 -16.30
C THR A 153 32.32 -3.67 -16.10
N THR A 154 32.93 -3.90 -14.92
CA THR A 154 34.30 -4.46 -14.75
C THR A 154 34.38 -5.24 -13.43
N GLN A 155 35.01 -6.41 -13.48
CA GLN A 155 35.15 -7.47 -12.47
C GLN A 155 36.43 -7.32 -11.62
N ASP A 156 36.40 -7.75 -10.34
CA ASP A 156 37.37 -8.69 -9.69
C ASP A 156 36.85 -9.03 -8.26
N GLN A 157 36.42 -10.27 -7.93
CA GLN A 157 37.12 -11.37 -7.21
C GLN A 157 37.76 -10.95 -5.85
N ALA A 158 37.68 -11.64 -4.71
CA ALA A 158 37.15 -12.92 -4.20
C ALA A 158 36.93 -12.72 -2.66
N GLU A 159 36.10 -13.45 -1.91
CA GLU A 159 36.34 -14.79 -1.33
C GLU A 159 35.13 -15.15 -0.43
N SER A 160 34.71 -16.42 -0.45
CA SER A 160 33.82 -17.08 0.52
C SER A 160 34.63 -18.23 1.17
N PRO A 161 34.33 -18.75 2.39
CA PRO A 161 33.09 -19.51 2.62
C PRO A 161 32.49 -19.48 4.06
N THR A 162 31.20 -19.82 4.15
CA THR A 162 30.41 -20.20 5.35
C THR A 162 30.70 -21.67 5.75
N PRO A 163 30.30 -22.17 6.95
CA PRO A 163 28.93 -22.71 7.18
C PRO A 163 28.33 -22.44 8.60
N GLU A 164 27.04 -22.10 8.72
CA GLU A 164 25.89 -22.89 9.30
C GLU A 164 26.09 -23.47 10.73
N ALA A 165 25.16 -23.44 11.70
CA ALA A 165 23.72 -23.15 11.86
C ALA A 165 23.36 -23.27 13.38
N PRO A 166 22.09 -23.32 13.86
CA PRO A 166 20.86 -22.60 13.49
C PRO A 166 20.23 -21.84 14.69
N ALA A 167 19.38 -20.84 14.40
CA ALA A 167 18.44 -20.27 15.37
C ALA A 167 17.28 -21.25 15.62
N GLN A 168 17.03 -21.56 16.89
CA GLN A 168 16.04 -22.54 17.33
C GLN A 168 14.64 -21.89 17.41
N VAL A 169 13.78 -22.21 16.43
CA VAL A 169 12.36 -21.84 16.42
C VAL A 169 11.57 -22.91 17.18
N VAL A 170 10.83 -22.51 18.20
CA VAL A 170 9.99 -23.41 19.00
C VAL A 170 8.59 -23.42 18.41
N SER A 171 8.18 -24.56 17.83
CA SER A 171 6.81 -24.73 17.29
C SER A 171 5.76 -24.80 18.41
N LEU A 172 4.67 -24.06 18.22
CA LEU A 172 3.51 -23.92 19.12
C LEU A 172 2.62 -25.18 19.24
N ASP A 173 3.08 -26.33 18.74
CA ASP A 173 2.37 -27.61 18.76
C ASP A 173 2.57 -28.40 20.08
N ALA A 174 3.47 -27.93 20.95
CA ALA A 174 3.70 -28.55 22.27
C ALA A 174 2.55 -28.31 23.28
N PHE A 175 1.55 -27.50 22.96
CA PHE A 175 0.48 -27.12 23.90
C PHE A 175 -0.81 -27.94 23.76
N ARG A 176 -0.92 -28.84 22.78
CA ARG A 176 -2.14 -29.64 22.54
C ARG A 176 -2.04 -31.09 22.95
N ARG A 177 -1.47 -31.40 24.12
CA ARG A 177 -1.72 -32.70 24.79
C ARG A 177 -1.72 -32.57 26.31
N ARG A 178 -2.91 -32.54 26.90
CA ARG A 178 -3.17 -33.20 28.18
C ARG A 178 -4.45 -34.03 28.09
N PRO A 179 -4.52 -35.13 28.87
CA PRO A 179 -5.12 -36.38 28.44
C PRO A 179 -6.56 -36.51 28.94
N SER A 180 -7.32 -37.33 28.22
CA SER A 180 -8.51 -38.01 28.72
C SER A 180 -8.24 -38.59 30.11
N ARG A 181 -9.14 -38.35 31.05
CA ARG A 181 -9.09 -38.85 32.42
C ARG A 181 -10.30 -39.77 32.63
N ASP A 182 -9.98 -41.01 32.96
CA ASP A 182 -10.82 -42.18 33.29
C ASP A 182 -11.84 -42.66 32.24
#